data_AF-A0A357R5N1-F1
#
_entry.id   AF-A0A357R5N1-F1
#
_cell.length_a   1.000
_cell.length_b   1.000
_cell.length_c   1.000
_cell.angle_alpha   90.00
_cell.angle_beta   90.00
_cell.angle_gamma   90.00
#
_symmetry.space_group_name_H-M   'P 1'
#
loop_
_entity.id
_entity.type
_entity.pdbx_description
1 polymer ?
#
loop_
_entity_poly.entity_id
_entity_poly.type
_entity_poly.pdbx_seq_one_letter_code
_entity_poly.pdbx_strand_id
1 'polypeptide(L)'
;TTGEAATLSTEEKLPLISSLGEEIRGKGLLIAGVGGNCTRDTVGLIRQVEALPVDGYMVITPYYNKPNQAGLVQHYLAVDAASTRPI
;
A
#
# COMPACT_ATOMS: atom_id res chain seq x y z
N THR A 1 -3.77 1.60 -9.96
CA THR A 1 -3.85 2.44 -11.17
C THR A 1 -5.29 2.72 -11.54
N THR A 2 -6.17 1.72 -11.65
CA THR A 2 -7.60 1.90 -11.97
C THR A 2 -8.32 2.89 -11.05
N GLY A 3 -8.12 2.80 -9.73
CA GLY A 3 -8.67 3.78 -8.78
C GLY A 3 -7.85 5.07 -8.66
N GLU A 4 -7.10 5.44 -9.70
CA GLU A 4 -6.37 6.71 -9.82
C GLU A 4 -5.46 7.07 -8.63
N ALA A 5 -4.90 6.07 -7.94
CA ALA A 5 -4.09 6.29 -6.72
C ALA A 5 -2.89 7.26 -6.87
N ALA A 6 -2.45 7.57 -8.10
CA ALA A 6 -1.39 8.55 -8.35
C ALA A 6 -1.86 10.01 -8.24
N THR A 7 -3.16 10.28 -8.35
CA THR A 7 -3.77 11.62 -8.26
C THR A 7 -4.38 11.90 -6.89
N LEU A 8 -4.48 10.89 -6.02
CA LEU A 8 -4.99 11.02 -4.67
C LEU A 8 -3.86 11.31 -3.67
N SER A 9 -4.09 12.31 -2.83
CA SER A 9 -3.30 12.59 -1.63
C SER A 9 -3.45 11.48 -0.59
N THR A 10 -2.57 11.45 0.42
CA THR A 10 -2.70 10.48 1.52
C THR A 10 -3.97 10.77 2.32
N GLU A 11 -4.29 12.04 2.51
CA GLU A 11 -5.46 12.56 3.21
C GLU A 11 -6.77 12.13 2.53
N GLU A 12 -6.77 11.94 1.21
CA GLU A 12 -7.92 11.39 0.47
C GLU A 12 -7.95 9.86 0.50
N LYS A 13 -6.78 9.20 0.47
CA LYS A 13 -6.68 7.74 0.45
C LYS A 13 -7.18 7.08 1.73
N LEU A 14 -6.78 7.60 2.89
CA LEU A 14 -7.12 6.99 4.18
C LEU A 14 -8.63 6.88 4.42
N PRO A 15 -9.45 7.95 4.29
CA PRO A 15 -10.90 7.85 4.48
C PRO A 15 -11.57 7.00 3.40
N LEU A 16 -11.06 7.00 2.16
CA LEU A 16 -11.55 6.14 1.09
C LEU A 16 -11.38 4.66 1.44
N ILE A 17 -10.16 4.25 1.83
CA ILE A 17 -9.85 2.87 2.22
C ILE A 17 -10.68 2.47 3.45
N SER A 18 -10.75 3.34 4.46
CA SER A 18 -11.55 3.10 5.66
C SER A 18 -13.01 2.85 5.32
N SER A 19 -13.62 3.71 4.49
CA SER A 19 -15.04 3.60 4.13
C SER A 19 -15.33 2.31 3.35
N LEU A 20 -14.44 1.92 2.45
CA LEU A 20 -14.58 0.66 1.71
C LEU A 20 -14.45 -0.57 2.61
N GLY A 21 -13.52 -0.56 3.57
CA GLY A 21 -13.33 -1.67 4.48
C GLY A 21 -14.51 -1.87 5.44
N GLU A 22 -15.15 -0.78 5.88
CA GLU A 22 -16.41 -0.87 6.63
C GLU A 22 -17.54 -1.46 5.78
N GLU A 23 -17.69 -1.02 4.53
CA GLU A 23 -18.76 -1.48 3.65
C GLU A 23 -18.64 -2.97 3.26
N ILE A 24 -17.41 -3.44 3.04
CA ILE A 24 -17.15 -4.82 2.59
C ILE A 24 -16.98 -5.82 3.74
N ARG A 25 -16.99 -5.36 5.00
CA ARG A 25 -16.73 -6.20 6.17
C ARG A 25 -17.59 -7.47 6.17
N GLY A 26 -16.94 -8.63 6.17
CA GLY A 26 -17.60 -9.94 6.15
C GLY A 26 -18.17 -10.38 4.79
N LYS A 27 -18.04 -9.57 3.74
CA LYS A 27 -18.49 -9.85 2.38
C LYS A 27 -17.35 -10.23 1.42
N GLY A 28 -16.10 -9.97 1.80
CA GLY A 28 -14.92 -10.24 0.99
C GLY A 28 -13.64 -9.74 1.66
N LEU A 29 -12.54 -9.80 0.91
CA LEU A 29 -11.23 -9.28 1.33
C LEU A 29 -10.98 -7.90 0.71
N LEU A 30 -10.43 -6.98 1.49
CA LEU A 30 -9.95 -5.68 1.03
C LEU A 30 -8.42 -5.67 0.99
N ILE A 31 -7.88 -5.64 -0.23
CA ILE A 31 -6.44 -5.48 -0.47
C ILE A 31 -6.17 -4.02 -0.83
N ALA A 32 -5.46 -3.29 0.03
CA ALA A 32 -5.16 -1.89 -0.20
C ALA A 32 -4.00 -1.72 -1.19
N GLY A 33 -4.25 -0.98 -2.27
CA GLY A 33 -3.20 -0.56 -3.19
C GLY A 33 -2.28 0.47 -2.51
N VAL A 34 -1.04 0.09 -2.28
CA VAL A 34 -0.02 0.93 -1.64
C VAL A 34 1.26 0.94 -2.45
N GLY A 35 2.15 1.85 -2.09
CA GLY A 35 3.48 1.93 -2.66
C GLY A 35 3.61 2.85 -3.85
N GLY A 36 4.88 3.09 -4.17
CA GLY A 36 5.31 3.99 -5.21
C GLY A 36 6.78 3.75 -5.50
N ASN A 37 7.44 4.75 -6.09
CA ASN A 37 8.85 4.63 -6.41
C ASN A 37 9.81 4.92 -5.25
N CYS A 38 9.29 5.36 -4.09
CA CYS A 38 10.07 5.67 -2.90
C CYS A 38 9.77 4.67 -1.77
N THR A 39 10.78 3.92 -1.32
CA THR A 39 10.64 2.93 -0.24
C THR A 39 10.17 3.55 1.06
N ARG A 40 10.77 4.69 1.46
CA ARG A 40 10.39 5.40 2.70
C ARG A 40 8.91 5.78 2.70
N ASP A 41 8.44 6.35 1.60
CA ASP A 41 7.07 6.85 1.51
C ASP A 41 6.08 5.67 1.44
N THR A 42 6.45 4.57 0.78
CA THR A 42 5.69 3.31 0.77
C THR A 42 5.52 2.74 2.18
N VAL A 43 6.61 2.62 2.93
CA VAL A 43 6.59 2.16 4.34
C VAL A 43 5.75 3.10 5.21
N GLY A 44 5.87 4.42 5.01
CA GLY A 44 5.07 5.41 5.72
C GLY A 44 3.56 5.28 5.45
N LEU A 45 3.18 4.97 4.21
CA LEU A 45 1.78 4.74 3.86
C LEU A 45 1.25 3.42 4.45
N ILE A 46 2.03 2.34 4.38
CA ILE A 46 1.64 1.06 5.00
C ILE A 46 1.31 1.25 6.47
N ARG A 47 2.18 1.91 7.24
CA ARG A 47 1.94 2.15 8.67
C ARG A 47 0.65 2.94 8.96
N GLN A 48 0.26 3.84 8.07
CA GLN A 48 -0.99 4.58 8.21
C GLN A 48 -2.21 3.72 7.85
N VAL A 49 -2.10 2.91 6.80
CA VAL A 49 -3.16 1.99 6.37
C VAL A 49 -3.27 0.77 7.29
N GLU A 50 -2.23 0.43 8.05
CA GLU A 50 -2.21 -0.66 9.04
C GLU A 50 -3.35 -0.53 10.07
N ALA A 51 -3.67 0.70 10.45
CA ALA A 51 -4.75 1.00 11.39
C ALA A 51 -6.15 0.88 10.78
N LEU A 52 -6.27 0.63 9.47
CA LEU A 52 -7.54 0.56 8.74
C LEU A 52 -8.02 -0.89 8.57
N PRO A 53 -9.33 -1.10 8.31
CA PRO A 53 -9.93 -2.42 8.07
C PRO A 53 -9.53 -3.00 6.70
N VAL A 54 -8.25 -3.37 6.55
CA VAL A 54 -7.70 -4.03 5.35
C VAL A 54 -7.18 -5.42 5.70
N ASP A 55 -7.17 -6.32 4.72
CA ASP A 55 -6.70 -7.70 4.87
C ASP A 55 -5.28 -7.91 4.35
N GLY A 56 -4.80 -6.99 3.54
CA GLY A 56 -3.44 -7.02 3.00
C GLY A 56 -3.17 -5.86 2.07
N TYR A 57 -2.01 -5.92 1.43
CA TYR A 57 -1.48 -4.85 0.61
C TYR A 57 -1.14 -5.35 -0.79
N MET A 58 -1.25 -4.46 -1.78
CA MET A 58 -0.70 -4.68 -3.10
C MET A 58 0.36 -3.61 -3.35
N VAL A 59 1.62 -4.02 -3.42
CA VAL A 59 2.79 -3.12 -3.47
C VAL A 59 3.34 -3.05 -4.89
N ILE A 60 3.19 -1.89 -5.53
CA ILE A 60 3.73 -1.69 -6.88
C ILE A 60 5.26 -1.68 -6.87
N THR A 61 5.87 -2.30 -7.89
CA THR A 61 7.31 -2.18 -8.13
C THR A 61 7.70 -0.72 -8.36
N PRO A 62 8.81 -0.22 -7.77
CA PRO A 62 9.25 1.15 -7.96
C PRO A 62 9.37 1.54 -9.44
N TYR A 63 8.50 2.44 -9.88
CA TYR A 63 8.45 2.93 -11.24
C TYR A 63 9.36 4.14 -11.44
N TYR A 64 9.68 4.47 -12.70
CA TYR A 64 10.49 5.63 -13.12
C TYR A 64 11.99 5.55 -12.76
N ASN A 65 12.34 5.26 -11.51
CA ASN A 65 13.72 5.22 -11.02
C ASN A 65 14.52 3.98 -11.44
N LYS A 66 13.86 2.94 -11.97
CA LYS A 66 14.48 1.73 -12.56
C LYS A 66 15.56 1.10 -11.65
N PRO A 67 15.21 0.72 -10.40
CA PRO A 67 16.17 0.07 -9.51
C PRO A 67 16.65 -1.26 -10.08
N ASN A 68 17.87 -1.68 -9.70
CA ASN A 68 18.37 -3.01 -10.02
C ASN A 68 17.66 -4.08 -9.17
N GLN A 69 17.91 -5.36 -9.48
CA GLN A 69 17.28 -6.48 -8.79
C GLN A 69 17.54 -6.48 -7.27
N ALA A 70 18.77 -6.15 -6.85
CA ALA A 70 19.10 -6.03 -5.43
C ALA A 70 18.27 -4.92 -4.75
N GLY A 71 18.09 -3.77 -5.41
CA GLY A 71 17.26 -2.67 -4.93
C GLY A 71 15.78 -3.04 -4.84
N LEU A 72 15.27 -3.82 -5.79
CA LEU A 72 13.91 -4.36 -5.72
C LEU A 72 13.72 -5.29 -4.53
N VAL A 73 14.64 -6.22 -4.31
CA VAL A 73 14.60 -7.12 -3.15
C VAL A 73 14.61 -6.32 -1.85
N GLN A 74 15.51 -5.34 -1.71
CA GLN A 74 15.58 -4.50 -0.51
C GLN A 74 14.33 -3.64 -0.31
N HIS A 75 13.71 -3.15 -1.39
CA HIS A 75 12.45 -2.44 -1.33
C HIS A 75 11.36 -3.32 -0.72
N TYR A 76 11.13 -4.52 -1.25
CA TYR A 76 10.09 -5.42 -0.76
C TYR A 76 10.36 -5.92 0.66
N LEU A 77 11.62 -6.23 1.02
CA LEU A 77 11.96 -6.60 2.39
C LEU A 77 11.67 -5.49 3.40
N ALA A 78 11.96 -4.23 3.05
CA ALA A 78 11.67 -3.09 3.93
C ALA A 78 10.16 -2.85 4.09
N VAL A 79 9.38 -3.13 3.04
CA VAL A 79 7.92 -3.03 3.03
C VAL A 79 7.30 -4.15 3.87
N ASP A 80 7.76 -5.39 3.69
CA ASP A 80 7.31 -6.58 4.45
C ASP A 80 7.57 -6.38 5.95
N ALA A 81 8.77 -5.92 6.32
CA ALA A 81 9.12 -5.63 7.71
C ALA A 81 8.29 -4.51 8.37
N ALA A 82 7.53 -3.73 7.59
CA ALA A 82 6.68 -2.66 8.09
C ALA A 82 5.20 -3.06 8.24
N SER A 83 4.82 -4.26 7.79
CA SER A 83 3.45 -4.76 7.75
C SER A 83 3.27 -5.92 8.73
N THR A 84 2.08 -6.04 9.34
CA THR A 84 1.67 -7.28 10.05
C THR A 84 0.75 -8.17 9.23
N ARG A 85 0.40 -7.73 8.02
CA ARG A 85 -0.46 -8.43 7.06
C ARG A 85 0.30 -8.80 5.77
N PRO A 86 -0.20 -9.72 4.94
CA PRO A 86 0.42 -10.07 3.68
C PRO A 86 0.60 -8.85 2.74
N ILE A 87 1.75 -8.80 2.07
CA ILE A 87 2.07 -7.84 1.01
C ILE A 87 2.22 -8.53 -0.36
#